data_AF-A0A6L9L7N7-F1
#
_entry.id   AF-A0A6L9L7N7-F1
#
_cell.length_a   1.000
_cell.length_b   1.000
_cell.length_c   1.000
_cell.angle_alpha   90.00
_cell.angle_beta   90.00
_cell.angle_gamma   90.00
#
_symmetry.space_group_name_H-M   'P 1'
#
loop_
_entity.id
_entity.type
_entity.pdbx_description
1 polymer ?
#
loop_
_entity_poly.entity_id
_entity_poly.type
_entity_poly.pdbx_seq_one_letter_code
_entity_poly.pdbx_strand_id
1 'polypeptide(L)'
;MAKDKPYSSATLTREEPAKKAPVTTTPAAKTTRMPIGETVRRDNAAALPFGRQNYVMMVIGIAVILSGFFIMSLDKEEFGFGFLGLTLGPIVVMGGFVLEFFAILAKPKA
;
A
#
# COMPACT_ATOMS: atom_id res chain seq x y z
N MET A 1 -10.92 -43.69 -31.32
CA MET A 1 -11.63 -42.42 -31.55
C MET A 1 -12.89 -42.38 -30.71
N ALA A 2 -13.20 -41.20 -30.17
CA ALA A 2 -14.44 -40.72 -29.51
C ALA A 2 -15.74 -41.44 -29.93
N LYS A 3 -16.56 -41.95 -28.99
CA LYS A 3 -17.52 -41.26 -28.10
C LYS A 3 -18.89 -40.97 -28.76
N ASP A 4 -19.92 -41.57 -28.14
CA ASP A 4 -21.25 -41.02 -27.82
C ASP A 4 -22.37 -41.00 -28.87
N LYS A 5 -23.36 -41.86 -28.62
CA LYS A 5 -24.80 -41.64 -28.85
C LYS A 5 -25.48 -41.91 -27.48
N PRO A 6 -26.68 -41.40 -27.12
CA PRO A 6 -27.46 -40.22 -27.52
C PRO A 6 -27.84 -39.31 -26.30
N TYR A 7 -28.07 -38.02 -26.50
CA TYR A 7 -28.93 -37.19 -25.63
C TYR A 7 -30.12 -36.73 -26.49
N SER A 8 -31.30 -37.33 -26.34
CA SER A 8 -32.35 -37.03 -25.35
C SER A 8 -33.07 -35.70 -25.60
N SER A 9 -34.23 -35.86 -26.26
CA SER A 9 -35.53 -35.21 -26.00
C SER A 9 -35.66 -33.69 -25.95
N ALA A 10 -36.42 -33.22 -26.93
CA ALA A 10 -37.63 -32.41 -26.76
C ALA A 10 -37.48 -30.92 -26.41
N THR A 11 -37.63 -30.06 -27.43
CA THR A 11 -38.84 -29.22 -27.56
C THR A 11 -38.95 -28.65 -28.97
N LEU A 12 -39.88 -29.20 -29.75
CA LEU A 12 -40.51 -28.58 -30.90
C LEU A 12 -41.69 -27.75 -30.41
N THR A 13 -41.72 -26.46 -30.72
CA THR A 13 -42.89 -25.58 -30.97
C THR A 13 -42.36 -24.14 -30.89
N ARG A 14 -42.52 -23.24 -31.86
CA ARG A 14 -43.48 -23.09 -32.95
C ARG A 14 -42.94 -21.97 -33.86
N GLU A 15 -42.72 -22.26 -35.14
CA GLU A 15 -42.68 -21.24 -36.18
C GLU A 15 -44.10 -20.71 -36.39
N GLU A 16 -44.31 -19.40 -36.35
CA GLU A 16 -45.38 -18.76 -37.13
C GLU A 16 -44.89 -17.39 -37.66
N PRO A 17 -44.92 -17.17 -38.98
CA PRO A 17 -44.28 -16.04 -39.65
C PRO A 17 -45.22 -14.85 -39.89
N ALA A 18 -44.60 -13.67 -40.08
CA ALA A 18 -45.07 -12.54 -40.88
C ALA A 18 -46.38 -11.81 -40.50
N LYS A 19 -46.21 -10.56 -40.04
CA LYS A 19 -47.10 -9.46 -40.47
C LYS A 19 -46.32 -8.14 -40.67
N LYS A 20 -46.22 -7.74 -41.95
CA LYS A 20 -45.95 -6.40 -42.54
C LYS A 20 -46.51 -5.25 -41.67
N ALA A 21 -45.99 -4.01 -41.57
CA ALA A 21 -44.96 -3.16 -42.21
C ALA A 21 -44.85 -1.87 -41.31
N PRO A 22 -44.29 -0.69 -41.70
CA PRO A 22 -43.18 -0.31 -42.58
C PRO A 22 -42.14 0.65 -41.90
N VAL A 23 -40.94 0.72 -42.50
CA VAL A 23 -40.17 1.94 -42.83
C VAL A 23 -39.99 3.08 -41.79
N THR A 24 -38.72 3.24 -41.40
CA THR A 24 -37.95 4.51 -41.18
C THR A 24 -38.49 5.55 -40.22
N THR A 25 -37.80 5.68 -39.08
CA THR A 25 -37.18 6.95 -38.65
C THR A 25 -36.02 6.66 -37.68
N THR A 26 -34.78 6.77 -38.16
CA THR A 26 -33.66 7.33 -37.38
C THR A 26 -33.87 8.85 -37.46
N PRO A 27 -33.91 9.61 -36.35
CA PRO A 27 -32.66 10.00 -35.69
C PRO A 27 -32.80 10.32 -34.18
N ALA A 28 -32.06 9.60 -33.35
CA ALA A 28 -31.60 10.15 -32.09
C ALA A 28 -30.26 9.52 -31.78
N ALA A 29 -29.21 10.17 -32.29
CA ALA A 29 -27.86 9.99 -31.83
C ALA A 29 -27.80 10.26 -30.32
N LYS A 30 -27.98 9.23 -29.51
CA LYS A 30 -27.48 9.23 -28.14
C LYS A 30 -26.13 8.56 -28.19
N THR A 31 -25.15 9.36 -28.61
CA THR A 31 -23.74 9.14 -28.29
C THR A 31 -23.68 8.80 -26.80
N THR A 32 -23.52 7.51 -26.50
CA THR A 32 -23.01 7.06 -25.21
C THR A 32 -21.64 7.69 -25.11
N ARG A 33 -21.60 8.88 -24.49
CA ARG A 33 -20.39 9.54 -24.06
C ARG A 33 -19.74 8.55 -23.11
N MET A 34 -18.79 7.78 -23.62
CA MET A 34 -17.81 7.12 -22.77
C MET A 34 -17.23 8.25 -21.91
N PRO A 35 -17.27 8.18 -20.57
CA PRO A 35 -16.49 9.10 -19.77
C PRO A 35 -15.01 8.82 -20.08
N ILE A 36 -14.46 9.60 -21.01
CA ILE A 36 -13.03 9.79 -21.16
C ILE A 36 -12.60 10.47 -19.87
N GLY A 37 -11.89 9.73 -19.02
CA GLY A 37 -11.32 10.28 -17.80
C GLY A 37 -11.47 9.41 -16.57
N GLU A 38 -11.40 8.08 -16.68
CA GLU A 38 -10.83 7.35 -15.56
C GLU A 38 -9.32 7.53 -15.66
N THR A 39 -8.83 8.60 -15.03
CA THR A 39 -7.42 8.75 -14.73
C THR A 39 -7.02 7.45 -14.04
N VAL A 40 -6.30 6.59 -14.74
CA VAL A 40 -5.54 5.51 -14.11
C VAL A 40 -4.50 6.22 -13.25
N ARG A 41 -4.91 6.66 -12.06
CA ARG A 41 -4.01 6.99 -10.97
C ARG A 41 -3.37 5.67 -10.61
N ARG A 42 -2.27 5.36 -11.30
CA ARG A 42 -1.29 4.42 -10.79
C ARG A 42 -0.64 5.12 -9.61
N ASP A 43 -1.34 5.15 -8.50
CA ASP A 43 -0.73 5.40 -7.21
C ASP A 43 -0.10 4.07 -6.79
N ASN A 44 0.80 3.54 -7.63
CA ASN A 44 1.81 2.58 -7.20
C ASN A 44 2.86 3.37 -6.40
N ALA A 45 2.42 4.12 -5.39
CA ALA A 45 3.29 4.39 -4.27
C ALA A 45 3.50 3.00 -3.66
N ALA A 46 4.69 2.43 -3.87
CA ALA A 46 5.10 1.22 -3.18
C ALA A 46 4.62 1.35 -1.74
N ALA A 47 3.71 0.47 -1.33
CA ALA A 47 3.09 0.56 -0.02
C ALA A 47 4.22 0.43 1.01
N LEU A 48 4.70 1.56 1.50
CA LEU A 48 5.78 1.58 2.46
C LEU A 48 5.25 0.87 3.70
N PRO A 49 6.05 -0.01 4.34
CA PRO A 49 5.62 -0.78 5.49
C PRO A 49 5.16 0.11 6.66
N PHE A 50 5.56 1.38 6.65
CA PHE A 50 5.21 2.38 7.65
C PHE A 50 4.72 3.68 7.00
N GLY A 51 3.80 4.38 7.68
CA GLY A 51 3.33 5.70 7.27
C GLY A 51 4.42 6.78 7.42
N ARG A 52 4.25 7.91 6.73
CA ARG A 52 5.21 9.03 6.74
C ARG A 52 5.58 9.50 8.15
N GLN A 53 4.63 9.52 9.08
CA GLN A 53 4.86 9.95 10.45
C GLN A 53 5.78 9.00 11.23
N ASN A 54 5.60 7.68 11.09
CA ASN A 54 6.48 6.68 11.70
C ASN A 54 7.89 6.75 11.13
N TYR A 55 8.02 7.02 9.84
CA TYR A 55 9.33 7.18 9.22
C TYR A 55 10.11 8.37 9.82
N VAL A 56 9.43 9.47 10.11
CA VAL A 56 10.06 10.61 10.81
C VAL A 56 10.49 10.21 12.23
N MET A 57 9.65 9.46 12.95
CA MET A 57 9.99 8.97 14.30
C MET A 57 11.20 8.03 14.30
N MET A 58 11.33 7.16 13.29
CA MET A 58 12.53 6.34 13.07
C MET A 58 13.78 7.21 12.92
N VAL A 59 13.75 8.19 12.00
CA VAL A 59 14.91 9.07 11.77
C VAL A 59 15.32 9.80 13.05
N ILE A 60 14.34 10.24 13.86
CA ILE A 60 14.60 10.82 15.17
C ILE A 60 15.25 9.79 16.11
N GLY A 61 14.74 8.55 16.16
CA GLY A 61 15.32 7.47 16.95
C GLY A 61 16.79 7.20 16.61
N ILE A 62 17.11 7.08 15.31
CA ILE A 62 18.49 6.96 14.83
C ILE A 62 19.34 8.15 15.26
N ALA A 63 18.83 9.38 15.12
CA ALA A 63 19.56 10.58 15.53
C ALA A 63 19.87 10.58 17.04
N VAL A 64 18.96 10.08 17.88
CA VAL A 64 19.18 9.93 19.33
C VAL A 64 20.25 8.86 19.61
N ILE A 65 20.20 7.72 18.93
CA ILE A 65 21.21 6.66 19.07
C ILE A 65 22.60 7.19 18.70
N LEU A 66 22.71 7.88 17.55
CA LEU A 66 23.96 8.50 17.11
C LEU A 66 24.45 9.55 18.10
N SER A 67 23.55 10.34 18.68
CA SER A 67 23.88 11.30 19.73
C SER A 67 24.45 10.62 20.98
N GLY A 68 23.92 9.45 21.36
CA GLY A 68 24.45 8.65 22.46
C GLY A 68 25.88 8.17 22.23
N PHE A 69 26.17 7.65 21.03
CA PHE A 69 27.54 7.30 20.62
C PHE A 69 28.46 8.52 20.52
N PHE A 70 27.92 9.66 20.06
CA PHE A 70 28.67 10.91 20.01
C PHE A 70 29.06 11.40 21.42
N ILE A 71 28.15 11.29 22.40
CA ILE A 71 28.45 11.59 23.81
C ILE A 71 29.59 10.71 24.34
N MET A 72 29.59 9.40 24.04
CA MET A 72 30.71 8.52 24.41
C MET A 72 32.02 8.97 23.76
N SER A 73 31.97 9.41 22.50
CA SER A 73 33.15 9.89 21.77
C SER A 73 33.68 11.23 22.27
N LEU A 74 32.87 12.04 22.93
CA LEU A 74 33.28 13.32 23.52
C LEU A 74 33.87 13.16 24.93
N ASP A 75 33.81 11.96 25.51
CA ASP A 75 34.37 11.70 26.82
C ASP A 75 35.90 11.90 26.78
N LYS A 76 36.43 12.56 27.82
CA LYS A 76 37.85 12.95 27.88
C LYS A 76 38.73 11.92 28.57
N GLU A 77 38.12 10.95 29.23
CA GLU A 77 38.83 9.84 29.87
C GLU A 77 39.36 8.85 28.81
N GLU A 78 40.50 8.22 29.11
CA GLU A 78 41.07 7.21 28.21
C GLU A 78 40.04 6.11 27.93
N PHE A 79 39.90 5.74 26.65
CA PHE A 79 38.92 4.77 26.15
C PHE A 79 37.44 5.08 26.45
N GLY A 80 37.10 6.30 26.90
CA GLY A 80 35.73 6.64 27.28
C GLY A 80 35.27 5.96 28.57
N PHE A 81 36.20 5.63 29.48
CA PHE A 81 35.89 5.11 30.82
C PHE A 81 35.30 6.16 31.78
N GLY A 82 35.07 7.38 31.31
CA GLY A 82 34.42 8.41 32.09
C GLY A 82 32.94 8.13 32.27
N PHE A 83 32.32 8.93 33.13
CA PHE A 83 30.90 8.80 33.43
C PHE A 83 30.03 8.95 32.17
N LEU A 84 30.44 9.83 31.25
CA LEU A 84 29.70 10.09 30.01
C LEU A 84 29.74 8.89 29.06
N GLY A 85 30.87 8.20 28.93
CA GLY A 85 31.03 7.03 28.09
C GLY A 85 30.50 5.74 28.72
N LEU A 86 30.72 5.51 30.01
CA LEU A 86 30.34 4.26 30.67
C LEU A 86 28.85 4.20 31.08
N THR A 87 28.25 5.35 31.41
CA THR A 87 26.88 5.38 31.95
C THR A 87 25.92 6.18 31.08
N LEU A 88 26.22 7.44 30.80
CA LEU A 88 25.30 8.32 30.10
C LEU A 88 25.08 7.89 28.65
N GLY A 89 26.18 7.59 27.94
CA GLY A 89 26.16 7.11 26.56
C GLY A 89 25.27 5.88 26.40
N PRO A 90 25.51 4.77 27.13
CA PRO A 90 24.72 3.56 26.99
C PRO A 90 23.25 3.79 27.35
N ILE A 91 22.96 4.60 28.37
CA ILE A 91 21.58 4.95 28.75
C ILE A 91 20.87 5.70 27.61
N VAL A 92 21.53 6.69 26.99
CA VAL A 92 20.97 7.44 25.86
C VAL A 92 20.75 6.54 24.65
N VAL A 93 21.72 5.69 24.31
CA VAL A 93 21.60 4.70 23.23
C VAL A 93 20.42 3.77 23.50
N MET A 94 20.26 3.29 24.73
CA MET A 94 19.13 2.43 25.10
C MET A 94 17.79 3.15 25.00
N GLY A 95 17.70 4.42 25.42
CA GLY A 95 16.52 5.25 25.19
C GLY A 95 16.21 5.44 23.71
N GLY A 96 17.23 5.61 22.88
CA GLY A 96 17.11 5.69 21.41
C GLY A 96 16.56 4.40 20.80
N PHE A 97 17.03 3.24 21.26
CA PHE A 97 16.47 1.95 20.84
C PHE A 97 15.02 1.78 21.26
N VAL A 98 14.64 2.18 22.48
CA VAL A 98 13.24 2.15 22.93
C VAL A 98 12.36 3.06 22.06
N LEU A 99 12.86 4.24 21.69
CA LEU A 99 12.17 5.12 20.74
C LEU A 99 12.01 4.48 19.38
N GLU A 100 13.02 3.76 18.89
CA GLU A 100 12.92 3.00 17.64
C GLU A 100 11.87 1.89 17.69
N PHE A 101 11.88 1.09 18.76
CA PHE A 101 10.84 0.09 18.98
C PHE A 101 9.46 0.75 19.00
N PHE A 102 9.30 1.85 19.72
CA PHE A 102 8.04 2.60 19.73
C PHE A 102 7.67 3.13 18.34
N ALA A 103 8.62 3.64 17.57
CA ALA A 103 8.39 4.14 16.21
C ALA A 103 7.97 3.04 15.24
N ILE A 104 8.46 1.82 15.41
CA ILE A 104 8.08 0.66 14.58
C ILE A 104 6.71 0.11 15.01
N LEU A 105 6.46 -0.01 16.32
CA LEU A 105 5.24 -0.56 16.89
C LEU A 105 4.07 0.43 16.90
N ALA A 106 4.34 1.74 16.86
CA ALA A 106 3.31 2.77 16.81
C ALA A 106 2.44 2.56 15.57
N LYS A 107 1.14 2.33 15.77
CA LYS A 107 0.23 2.22 14.63
C LYS A 107 0.18 3.57 13.93
N PRO A 108 0.32 3.61 12.59
CA PRO A 108 0.12 4.85 11.86
C PRO A 108 -1.28 5.35 12.16
N LYS A 109 -1.39 6.54 12.77
CA LYS A 109 -2.67 7.22 12.91
C LYS A 109 -3.03 7.71 11.52
N ALA A 110 -3.84 6.89 10.84
CA ALA A 110 -4.40 7.20 9.53
C ALA A 110 -5.31 8.43 9.60
#